data_AF-A0A925LUJ6-F1
#
_entry.id   AF-A0A925LUJ6-F1
#
_cell.length_a   1.000
_cell.length_b   1.000
_cell.length_c   1.000
_cell.angle_alpha   90.00
_cell.angle_beta   90.00
_cell.angle_gamma   90.00
#
_symmetry.space_group_name_H-M   'P 1'
#
loop_
_entity.id
_entity.type
_entity.pdbx_description
1 polymer ?
#
loop_
_entity_poly.entity_id
_entity_poly.type
_entity_poly.pdbx_seq_one_letter_code
_entity_poly.pdbx_strand_id
1 'polypeptide(L)'
;MIIVRLSGGLGNQLFQYATGKALAVRNQQRLVIDDRVFHEDKFRTFCLPLFAAEFTLAQDCPESSAILPPPRKRWAQFLFWQWTHGRKLRFVRERRSLLFDPAVLESGPHAYLHGYWQSERYFADVASIIRNDLVLRLPPSGENPAWLSEISAGVSVSIHVRRGDYVADPKASRVHGTCSLQYYLDAAREMARRVSQPCTFYVFSDDPNWVAENLYLPFPTRYIGHKD
;
A
#
# COMPACT_ATOMS: atom_id res chain seq x y z
N MET A 1 2.22 22.43 -5.91
CA MET A 1 1.95 21.28 -5.00
C MET A 1 1.73 20.01 -5.82
N ILE A 2 1.90 18.83 -5.24
CA ILE A 2 1.43 17.55 -5.81
C ILE A 2 0.35 17.01 -4.88
N ILE A 3 -0.84 16.73 -5.41
CA ILE A 3 -1.96 16.18 -4.65
C ILE A 3 -2.12 14.70 -5.02
N VAL A 4 -2.19 13.82 -4.03
CA VAL A 4 -2.51 12.40 -4.27
C VAL A 4 -3.77 12.02 -3.52
N ARG A 5 -4.72 11.48 -4.28
CA ARG A 5 -5.91 10.87 -3.70
C ARG A 5 -5.59 9.48 -3.20
N LEU A 6 -5.80 9.26 -1.91
CA LEU A 6 -5.63 7.94 -1.31
C LEU A 6 -6.92 7.13 -1.34
N SER A 7 -6.78 5.81 -1.45
CA SER A 7 -7.92 4.88 -1.43
C SER A 7 -7.48 3.43 -1.22
N GLY A 8 -8.32 2.63 -0.58
CA GLY A 8 -8.08 1.19 -0.38
C GLY A 8 -7.24 0.91 0.88
N GLY A 9 -6.77 -0.35 1.00
CA GLY A 9 -6.00 -0.78 2.17
C GLY A 9 -4.59 -0.20 2.24
N LEU A 10 -3.89 -0.48 3.34
CA LEU A 10 -2.55 0.05 3.64
C LEU A 10 -1.59 -0.07 2.45
N GLY A 11 -1.47 -1.25 1.82
CA GLY A 11 -0.56 -1.44 0.69
C GLY A 11 -0.79 -0.45 -0.46
N ASN A 12 -2.06 -0.15 -0.78
CA ASN A 12 -2.38 0.85 -1.80
C ASN A 12 -2.00 2.27 -1.34
N GLN A 13 -2.26 2.60 -0.07
CA GLN A 13 -1.87 3.89 0.49
C GLN A 13 -0.36 4.11 0.40
N LEU A 14 0.46 3.07 0.62
CA LEU A 14 1.90 3.14 0.52
C LEU A 14 2.37 3.41 -0.92
N PHE A 15 1.82 2.71 -1.93
CA PHE A 15 2.16 2.95 -3.34
C PHE A 15 1.72 4.36 -3.81
N GLN A 16 0.53 4.78 -3.39
CA GLN A 16 0.01 6.11 -3.69
C GLN A 16 0.86 7.20 -3.07
N TYR A 17 1.20 7.07 -1.79
CA TYR A 17 2.11 7.97 -1.08
C TYR A 17 3.47 8.03 -1.77
N ALA A 18 4.10 6.88 -2.02
CA ALA A 18 5.44 6.81 -2.58
C ALA A 18 5.52 7.47 -3.96
N THR A 19 4.52 7.22 -4.82
CA THR A 19 4.41 7.85 -6.14
C THR A 19 4.25 9.37 -6.01
N GLY A 20 3.36 9.82 -5.10
CA GLY A 20 3.17 11.24 -4.81
C GLY A 20 4.43 11.93 -4.29
N LYS A 21 5.08 11.31 -3.31
CA LYS A 21 6.32 11.82 -2.69
C LYS A 21 7.43 11.92 -3.72
N ALA A 22 7.60 10.91 -4.58
CA ALA A 22 8.58 10.95 -5.66
C ALA A 22 8.33 12.10 -6.64
N LEU A 23 7.08 12.32 -7.05
CA LEU A 23 6.73 13.46 -7.90
C LEU A 23 6.92 14.81 -7.18
N ALA A 24 6.59 14.89 -5.89
CA ALA A 24 6.78 16.09 -5.09
C ALA A 24 8.27 16.45 -4.99
N VAL A 25 9.13 15.48 -4.70
CA VAL A 25 10.60 15.65 -4.66
C VAL A 25 11.14 16.13 -6.01
N ARG A 26 10.82 15.43 -7.11
CA ARG A 26 11.33 15.76 -8.46
C ARG A 26 10.92 17.15 -8.93
N ASN A 27 9.73 17.61 -8.56
CA ASN A 27 9.20 18.91 -8.99
C ASN A 27 9.42 20.02 -7.94
N GLN A 28 10.16 19.73 -6.85
CA GLN A 28 10.38 20.66 -5.73
C GLN A 28 9.06 21.25 -5.20
N GLN A 29 8.07 20.39 -5.04
CA GLN A 29 6.73 20.75 -4.58
C GLN A 29 6.44 20.10 -3.22
N ARG A 30 5.55 20.71 -2.45
CA ARG A 30 4.93 20.04 -1.30
C ARG A 30 4.02 18.89 -1.74
N LEU A 31 4.01 17.80 -0.97
CA LEU A 31 3.06 16.71 -1.10
C LEU A 31 1.79 17.01 -0.27
N VAL A 32 0.64 16.88 -0.91
CA VAL A 32 -0.68 17.03 -0.30
C VAL A 32 -1.46 15.71 -0.47
N ILE A 33 -2.11 15.28 0.61
CA ILE A 33 -2.89 14.04 0.66
C ILE A 33 -4.38 14.38 0.67
N ASP A 34 -5.11 13.86 -0.31
CA ASP A 34 -6.57 13.87 -0.35
C ASP A 34 -7.08 12.52 0.21
N ASP A 35 -7.48 12.54 1.49
CA ASP A 35 -7.92 11.40 2.29
C ASP A 35 -9.45 11.28 2.38
N ARG A 36 -10.21 12.13 1.68
CA ARG A 36 -11.68 12.21 1.75
C ARG A 36 -12.39 10.87 1.52
N VAL A 37 -11.75 9.91 0.84
CA VAL A 37 -12.27 8.55 0.67
C VAL A 37 -12.51 7.87 2.02
N PHE A 38 -11.61 8.05 2.98
CA PHE A 38 -11.66 7.39 4.29
C PHE A 38 -12.62 8.05 5.27
N HIS A 39 -13.14 9.24 4.96
CA HIS A 39 -14.18 9.89 5.78
C HIS A 39 -15.54 9.20 5.59
N GLU A 40 -15.74 8.54 4.44
CA GLU A 40 -16.97 7.81 4.10
C GLU A 40 -16.80 6.28 4.12
N ASP A 41 -15.57 5.78 4.03
CA ASP A 41 -15.26 4.34 3.99
C ASP A 41 -15.35 3.71 5.38
N LYS A 42 -16.29 2.78 5.57
CA LYS A 42 -16.49 2.05 6.84
C LYS A 42 -15.53 0.88 7.04
N PHE A 43 -14.80 0.49 6.00
CA PHE A 43 -13.98 -0.72 5.98
C PHE A 43 -12.48 -0.44 5.97
N ARG A 44 -12.07 0.76 5.53
CA ARG A 44 -10.66 1.13 5.40
C ARG A 44 -10.35 2.37 6.22
N THR A 45 -9.25 2.29 6.95
CA THR A 45 -8.72 3.40 7.75
C THR A 45 -7.60 4.09 6.99
N PHE A 46 -7.49 5.41 7.19
CA PHE A 46 -6.33 6.17 6.76
C PHE A 46 -5.12 5.87 7.67
N CYS A 47 -4.08 5.24 7.11
CA CYS A 47 -2.98 4.64 7.89
C CYS A 47 -1.63 5.36 7.75
N LEU A 48 -1.49 6.37 6.88
CA LEU A 48 -0.22 7.12 6.78
C LEU A 48 0.24 7.80 8.07
N PRO A 49 -0.65 8.27 8.98
CA PRO A 49 -0.21 8.86 10.26
C PRO A 49 0.57 7.90 11.16
N LEU A 50 0.48 6.58 10.92
CA LEU A 50 1.26 5.57 11.64
C LEU A 50 2.76 5.66 11.33
N PHE A 51 3.14 6.30 10.22
CA PHE A 51 4.50 6.38 9.72
C PHE A 51 5.12 7.77 9.93
N ALA A 52 6.45 7.83 9.93
CA ALA A 52 7.27 9.03 10.02
C ALA A 52 7.06 10.02 8.85
N ALA A 53 6.35 9.58 7.81
CA ALA A 53 6.01 10.30 6.60
C ALA A 53 5.53 11.73 6.87
N GLU A 54 6.16 12.68 6.18
CA GLU A 54 5.73 14.08 6.16
C GLU A 54 4.82 14.35 4.96
N PHE A 55 3.67 14.95 5.23
CA PHE A 55 2.69 15.36 4.23
C PHE A 55 1.76 16.43 4.81
N THR A 56 1.02 17.13 3.95
CA THR A 56 -0.09 17.99 4.36
C THR A 56 -1.42 17.36 3.95
N LEU A 57 -2.42 17.33 4.83
CA LEU A 57 -3.76 16.93 4.44
C LEU A 57 -4.42 18.05 3.63
N ALA A 58 -5.20 17.68 2.61
CA ALA A 58 -5.82 18.67 1.74
C ALA A 58 -6.77 19.61 2.50
N GLN A 59 -7.45 19.11 3.54
CA GLN A 59 -8.31 19.90 4.43
C GLN A 59 -7.55 20.99 5.22
N ASP A 60 -6.27 20.75 5.51
CA ASP A 60 -5.40 21.68 6.26
C ASP A 60 -4.68 22.69 5.34
N CYS A 61 -4.94 22.64 4.03
CA CYS A 61 -4.35 23.52 3.03
C CYS A 61 -5.47 24.16 2.20
N PRO A 62 -5.91 25.39 2.54
CA PRO A 62 -7.00 26.08 1.86
C PRO A 62 -6.83 26.17 0.35
N GLU A 63 -5.60 26.38 -0.13
CA GLU A 63 -5.28 26.47 -1.55
C GLU A 63 -5.55 25.15 -2.28
N SER A 64 -5.34 24.02 -1.60
CA SER A 64 -5.62 22.69 -2.14
C SER A 64 -7.11 22.33 -2.02
N SER A 65 -7.74 22.60 -0.87
CA SER A 65 -9.16 22.33 -0.63
C SER A 65 -10.09 23.03 -1.62
N ALA A 66 -9.79 24.27 -1.98
CA ALA A 66 -10.57 25.04 -2.94
C ALA A 66 -10.54 24.46 -4.36
N ILE A 67 -9.55 23.63 -4.69
CA ILE A 67 -9.31 23.13 -6.04
C ILE A 67 -9.47 21.61 -6.14
N LEU A 68 -9.91 20.92 -5.08
CA LEU A 68 -10.16 19.48 -5.13
C LEU A 68 -11.34 19.14 -6.04
N PRO A 69 -11.26 18.04 -6.82
CA PRO A 69 -12.38 17.58 -7.63
C PRO A 69 -13.55 17.17 -6.73
N PRO A 70 -14.81 17.47 -7.12
CA PRO A 70 -15.99 17.03 -6.38
C PRO A 70 -16.23 15.51 -6.57
N PRO A 71 -17.01 14.88 -5.68
CA PRO A 71 -17.40 13.48 -5.83
C PRO A 71 -18.11 13.22 -7.16
N ARG A 72 -17.79 12.09 -7.79
CA ARG A 72 -18.25 11.73 -9.14
C ARG A 72 -19.79 11.67 -9.29
N LYS A 73 -20.52 11.46 -8.18
CA LYS A 73 -21.99 11.45 -8.14
C LYS A 73 -22.61 12.81 -8.51
N ARG A 74 -21.82 13.89 -8.56
CA ARG A 74 -22.27 15.25 -8.89
C ARG A 74 -21.65 15.73 -10.22
N TRP A 75 -22.05 15.10 -11.32
CA TRP A 75 -21.46 15.33 -12.65
C TRP A 75 -21.49 16.81 -13.10
N ALA A 76 -22.58 17.54 -12.84
CA ALA A 76 -22.68 18.96 -13.16
C ALA A 76 -21.66 19.82 -12.38
N GLN A 77 -21.44 19.49 -11.10
CA GLN A 77 -20.42 20.14 -10.28
C GLN A 77 -19.01 19.78 -10.74
N PHE A 78 -18.80 18.55 -11.22
CA PHE A 78 -17.52 18.12 -11.78
C PHE A 78 -17.19 18.88 -13.07
N LEU A 79 -18.15 19.06 -13.98
CA LEU A 79 -17.94 19.85 -15.20
C LEU A 79 -17.66 21.33 -14.88
N PHE A 80 -18.40 21.91 -13.93
CA PHE A 80 -18.16 23.27 -13.46
C PHE A 80 -16.78 23.42 -12.80
N TRP A 81 -16.37 22.45 -11.98
CA TRP A 81 -15.03 22.39 -11.40
C TRP A 81 -13.95 22.27 -12.49
N GLN A 82 -14.17 21.43 -13.50
CA GLN A 82 -13.22 21.28 -14.61
C GLN A 82 -13.06 22.59 -15.40
N TRP A 83 -14.14 23.35 -15.58
CA TRP A 83 -14.10 24.65 -16.24
C TRP A 83 -13.37 25.72 -15.41
N THR A 84 -13.62 25.78 -14.10
CA THR A 84 -13.06 26.82 -13.19
C THR A 84 -11.64 26.52 -12.70
N HIS A 85 -11.33 25.24 -12.45
CA HIS A 85 -10.13 24.78 -11.74
C HIS A 85 -9.33 23.72 -12.50
N GLY A 86 -9.88 23.12 -13.56
CA GLY A 86 -9.23 22.06 -14.32
C GLY A 86 -7.95 22.48 -15.05
N ARG A 87 -7.67 23.79 -15.15
CA ARG A 87 -6.38 24.33 -15.64
C ARG A 87 -5.35 24.57 -14.53
N LYS A 88 -5.77 24.63 -13.26
CA LYS A 88 -4.89 24.84 -12.11
C LYS A 88 -4.23 23.55 -11.63
N LEU A 89 -4.83 22.40 -11.94
CA LEU A 89 -4.30 21.08 -11.64
C LEU A 89 -4.33 20.19 -12.87
N ARG A 90 -3.19 19.57 -13.18
CA ARG A 90 -3.14 18.48 -14.16
C ARG A 90 -3.73 17.24 -13.52
N PHE A 91 -4.91 16.83 -13.96
CA PHE A 91 -5.55 15.61 -13.48
C PHE A 91 -4.93 14.38 -14.14
N VAL A 92 -4.25 13.55 -13.35
CA VAL A 92 -3.57 12.34 -13.81
C VAL A 92 -4.31 11.14 -13.25
N ARG A 93 -4.95 10.39 -14.13
CA ARG A 93 -5.70 9.20 -13.77
C ARG A 93 -4.99 7.97 -14.29
N GLU A 94 -4.83 6.97 -13.43
CA GLU A 94 -4.30 5.68 -13.85
C GLU A 94 -5.24 5.06 -14.89
N ARG A 95 -4.70 4.81 -16.09
CA ARG A 95 -5.44 4.23 -17.22
C ARG A 95 -5.26 2.72 -17.31
N ARG A 96 -4.13 2.21 -16.84
CA ARG A 96 -3.72 0.81 -16.91
C ARG A 96 -3.28 0.35 -15.53
N SER A 97 -4.15 -0.38 -14.83
CA SER A 97 -3.84 -0.95 -13.52
C SER A 97 -2.63 -1.89 -13.62
N LEU A 98 -1.81 -1.96 -12.58
CA LEU A 98 -0.63 -2.83 -12.44
C LEU A 98 0.51 -2.60 -13.44
N LEU A 99 0.38 -1.64 -14.36
CA LEU A 99 1.42 -1.31 -15.33
C LEU A 99 2.08 0.03 -15.01
N PHE A 100 3.37 0.10 -15.28
CA PHE A 100 4.11 1.35 -15.21
C PHE A 100 3.82 2.22 -16.44
N ASP A 101 3.43 3.48 -16.20
CA ASP A 101 3.21 4.51 -17.21
C ASP A 101 4.22 5.65 -17.01
N PRO A 102 5.27 5.76 -17.84
CA PRO A 102 6.29 6.79 -17.69
C PRO A 102 5.72 8.21 -17.80
N ALA A 103 4.59 8.42 -18.48
CA ALA A 103 3.98 9.74 -18.61
C ALA A 103 3.51 10.32 -17.26
N VAL A 104 3.31 9.46 -16.24
CA VAL A 104 3.01 9.89 -14.87
C VAL A 104 4.20 10.66 -14.27
N LEU A 105 5.44 10.26 -14.60
CA LEU A 105 6.65 10.95 -14.12
C LEU A 105 6.79 12.36 -14.71
N GLU A 106 6.25 12.55 -15.92
CA GLU A 106 6.24 13.82 -16.65
C GLU A 106 5.02 14.70 -16.32
N SER A 107 4.33 14.42 -15.21
CA SER A 107 3.14 15.17 -14.82
C SER A 107 3.41 16.65 -14.52
N GLY A 108 4.65 16.99 -14.18
CA GLY A 108 5.07 18.35 -13.84
C GLY A 108 4.54 18.81 -12.47
N PRO A 109 4.76 20.09 -12.12
CA PRO A 109 4.20 20.65 -10.90
C PRO A 109 2.67 20.78 -11.01
N HIS A 110 1.96 20.82 -9.87
CA HIS A 110 0.50 20.97 -9.82
C HIS A 110 -0.27 19.79 -10.42
N ALA A 111 0.16 18.56 -10.14
CA ALA A 111 -0.56 17.35 -10.52
C ALA A 111 -1.54 16.90 -9.42
N TYR A 112 -2.68 16.36 -9.84
CA TYR A 112 -3.61 15.60 -8.98
C TYR A 112 -3.61 14.14 -9.44
N LEU A 113 -3.09 13.24 -8.62
CA LEU A 113 -2.97 11.82 -8.92
C LEU A 113 -4.17 11.04 -8.40
N HIS A 114 -4.82 10.31 -9.30
CA HIS A 114 -5.93 9.41 -8.99
C HIS A 114 -5.70 8.01 -9.60
N GLY A 115 -5.21 7.09 -8.77
CA GLY A 115 -4.83 5.73 -9.18
C GLY A 115 -4.21 4.96 -8.01
N TYR A 116 -3.87 3.69 -8.22
CA TYR A 116 -3.17 2.85 -7.25
C TYR A 116 -1.65 2.88 -7.40
N TRP A 117 -1.13 3.08 -8.62
CA TRP A 117 0.30 3.31 -8.89
C TRP A 117 1.20 2.18 -8.37
N GLN A 118 0.78 0.93 -8.57
CA GLN A 118 1.39 -0.27 -7.98
C GLN A 118 2.67 -0.71 -8.71
N SER A 119 3.61 0.21 -8.89
CA SER A 119 4.93 -0.08 -9.48
C SER A 119 6.02 0.73 -8.78
N GLU A 120 7.05 0.05 -8.28
CA GLU A 120 8.21 0.71 -7.66
C GLU A 120 8.94 1.67 -8.59
N ARG A 121 8.81 1.47 -9.90
CA ARG A 121 9.43 2.30 -10.94
C ARG A 121 9.01 3.78 -10.85
N TYR A 122 7.89 4.08 -10.19
CA TYR A 122 7.47 5.47 -9.97
C TYR A 122 8.34 6.22 -8.95
N PHE A 123 9.02 5.51 -8.04
CA PHE A 123 9.72 6.09 -6.89
C PHE A 123 11.08 5.44 -6.59
N ALA A 124 11.60 4.61 -7.50
CA ALA A 124 12.84 3.87 -7.30
C ALA A 124 14.07 4.77 -7.05
N ASP A 125 14.14 5.93 -7.69
CA ASP A 125 15.20 6.94 -7.53
C ASP A 125 15.17 7.66 -6.17
N VAL A 126 14.01 7.70 -5.51
CA VAL A 126 13.84 8.30 -4.17
C VAL A 126 13.60 7.25 -3.09
N ALA A 127 13.92 5.98 -3.36
CA ALA A 127 13.60 4.87 -2.47
C ALA A 127 14.15 5.03 -1.04
N SER A 128 15.30 5.69 -0.86
CA SER A 128 15.84 6.00 0.48
C SER A 128 14.93 6.94 1.27
N ILE A 129 14.40 7.98 0.62
CA ILE A 129 13.43 8.91 1.21
C ILE A 129 12.16 8.14 1.61
N ILE A 130 11.64 7.31 0.69
CA ILE A 130 10.44 6.51 0.96
C ILE A 130 10.65 5.57 2.16
N ARG A 131 11.81 4.89 2.24
CA ARG A 131 12.11 4.01 3.38
C ARG A 131 12.21 4.77 4.70
N ASN A 132 12.78 5.98 4.70
CA ASN A 132 12.85 6.82 5.90
C ASN A 132 11.47 7.37 6.31
N ASP A 133 10.64 7.74 5.33
CA ASP A 133 9.27 8.19 5.57
C ASP A 133 8.40 7.04 6.11
N LEU A 134 8.57 5.82 5.62
CA LEU A 134 7.74 4.66 5.96
C LEU A 134 8.29 3.86 7.16
N VAL A 135 8.87 4.55 8.14
CA VAL A 135 9.19 4.00 9.46
C VAL A 135 8.00 4.20 10.40
N LEU A 136 7.61 3.16 11.13
CA LEU A 136 6.53 3.27 12.12
C LEU A 136 6.92 4.22 13.27
N ARG A 137 6.01 5.12 13.67
CA ARG A 137 6.25 6.07 14.78
C ARG A 137 6.13 5.41 16.14
N LEU A 138 5.25 4.42 16.25
CA LEU A 138 4.95 3.76 17.51
C LEU A 138 5.60 2.38 17.54
N PRO A 139 6.10 1.95 18.71
CA PRO A 139 6.55 0.58 18.89
C PRO A 139 5.36 -0.39 18.72
N PRO A 140 5.62 -1.67 18.39
CA PRO A 140 4.58 -2.68 18.40
C PRO A 140 3.89 -2.76 19.76
N SER A 141 2.60 -3.10 19.75
CA SER A 141 1.77 -3.28 20.95
C SER A 141 1.20 -4.69 21.05
N GLY A 142 0.59 -5.04 22.19
CA GLY A 142 -0.06 -6.33 22.38
C GLY A 142 0.93 -7.49 22.38
N GLU A 143 0.68 -8.49 21.53
CA GLU A 143 1.55 -9.67 21.37
C GLU A 143 2.77 -9.39 20.47
N ASN A 144 2.73 -8.31 19.69
CA ASN A 144 3.75 -8.02 18.68
C ASN A 144 5.16 -7.75 19.24
N PRO A 145 5.37 -7.19 20.44
CA PRO A 145 6.71 -7.11 21.04
C PRO A 145 7.36 -8.47 21.26
N ALA A 146 6.58 -9.47 21.68
CA ALA A 146 7.10 -10.83 21.88
C ALA A 146 7.48 -11.46 20.53
N TRP A 147 6.60 -11.32 19.51
CA TRP A 147 6.90 -11.76 18.15
C TRP A 147 8.13 -11.05 17.57
N LEU A 148 8.27 -9.74 17.76
CA LEU A 148 9.43 -8.99 17.31
C LEU A 148 10.71 -9.49 17.96
N SER A 149 10.69 -9.75 19.27
CA SER A 149 11.85 -10.29 20.00
C SER A 149 12.22 -11.68 19.48
N GLU A 150 11.24 -12.55 19.24
CA GLU A 150 11.48 -13.91 18.70
C GLU A 150 12.05 -13.84 17.28
N ILE A 151 11.42 -13.05 16.40
CA ILE A 151 11.82 -12.90 14.99
C ILE A 151 13.24 -12.33 14.88
N SER A 152 13.61 -11.41 15.78
CA SER A 152 14.93 -10.77 15.80
C SER A 152 16.04 -11.66 16.38
N ALA A 153 15.69 -12.72 17.11
CA ALA A 153 16.66 -13.59 17.79
C ALA A 153 17.30 -14.63 16.86
N GLY A 154 16.80 -14.80 15.63
CA GLY A 154 17.27 -15.85 14.73
C GLY A 154 16.98 -15.57 13.26
N VAL A 155 17.29 -16.55 12.41
CA VAL A 155 17.00 -16.47 10.97
C VAL A 155 15.52 -16.74 10.76
N SER A 156 14.79 -15.67 10.42
CA SER A 156 13.34 -15.70 10.27
C SER A 156 12.94 -15.57 8.80
N VAL A 157 12.03 -16.42 8.34
CA VAL A 157 11.46 -16.36 6.98
C VAL A 157 9.96 -16.08 7.09
N SER A 158 9.52 -14.95 6.52
CA SER A 158 8.09 -14.62 6.46
C SER A 158 7.42 -15.32 5.27
N ILE A 159 6.28 -15.94 5.51
CA ILE A 159 5.37 -16.45 4.49
C ILE A 159 4.03 -15.74 4.67
N HIS A 160 3.49 -15.16 3.61
CA HIS A 160 2.12 -14.67 3.61
C HIS A 160 1.26 -15.54 2.71
N VAL A 161 0.21 -16.14 3.29
CA VAL A 161 -0.78 -16.93 2.58
C VAL A 161 -2.05 -16.09 2.46
N ARG A 162 -2.35 -15.63 1.25
CA ARG A 162 -3.59 -14.90 0.98
C ARG A 162 -4.65 -15.87 0.45
N ARG A 163 -5.75 -16.04 1.17
CA ARG A 163 -6.86 -16.93 0.79
C ARG A 163 -8.22 -16.25 0.72
N GLY A 164 -8.54 -15.37 1.67
CA GLY A 164 -9.89 -14.86 1.99
C GLY A 164 -10.82 -14.67 0.78
N ASP A 165 -10.94 -13.44 0.28
CA ASP A 165 -11.87 -13.11 -0.82
C ASP A 165 -11.57 -13.86 -2.14
N TYR A 166 -10.41 -14.50 -2.25
CA TYR A 166 -9.89 -15.12 -3.47
C TYR A 166 -10.44 -16.53 -3.69
N VAL A 167 -10.80 -17.22 -2.59
CA VAL A 167 -11.45 -18.53 -2.63
C VAL A 167 -12.98 -18.38 -2.73
N ALA A 168 -13.54 -17.28 -2.19
CA ALA A 168 -14.98 -17.06 -2.14
C ALA A 168 -15.58 -16.38 -3.40
N ASP A 169 -14.84 -15.50 -4.09
CA ASP A 169 -15.32 -14.83 -5.31
C ASP A 169 -14.69 -15.42 -6.59
N PRO A 170 -15.49 -16.06 -7.47
CA PRO A 170 -15.04 -16.58 -8.76
C PRO A 170 -14.37 -15.53 -9.67
N LYS A 171 -14.69 -14.24 -9.52
CA LYS A 171 -14.02 -13.15 -10.26
C LYS A 171 -12.64 -12.83 -9.68
N ALA A 172 -12.48 -12.83 -8.35
CA ALA A 172 -11.19 -12.60 -7.70
C ALA A 172 -10.21 -13.75 -7.98
N SER A 173 -10.70 -15.00 -7.93
CA SER A 173 -9.93 -16.20 -8.27
C SER A 173 -9.37 -16.16 -9.70
N ARG A 174 -10.14 -15.64 -10.66
CA ARG A 174 -9.74 -15.54 -12.08
C ARG A 174 -8.69 -14.47 -12.34
N VAL A 175 -8.65 -13.40 -11.56
CA VAL A 175 -7.74 -12.25 -11.75
C VAL A 175 -6.43 -12.43 -10.96
N HIS A 176 -6.49 -13.00 -9.76
CA HIS A 176 -5.33 -13.07 -8.88
C HIS A 176 -4.82 -14.50 -8.60
N GLY A 177 -5.67 -15.53 -8.72
CA GLY A 177 -5.33 -16.93 -8.41
C GLY A 177 -4.94 -17.17 -6.95
N THR A 178 -4.95 -18.43 -6.51
CA THR A 178 -4.33 -18.83 -5.24
C THR A 178 -3.15 -19.74 -5.51
N CYS A 179 -2.07 -19.57 -4.74
CA CYS A 179 -0.95 -20.50 -4.79
C CYS A 179 -1.34 -21.84 -4.16
N SER A 180 -0.88 -22.95 -4.74
CA SER A 180 -1.12 -24.29 -4.19
C SER A 180 -0.33 -24.52 -2.89
N LEU A 181 -0.74 -25.49 -2.07
CA LEU A 181 0.07 -25.92 -0.91
C LEU A 181 1.48 -26.35 -1.34
N GLN A 182 1.58 -27.01 -2.50
CA GLN A 182 2.86 -27.43 -3.08
C GLN A 182 3.78 -26.24 -3.39
N TYR A 183 3.23 -25.12 -3.89
CA TYR A 183 3.99 -23.89 -4.10
C TYR A 183 4.64 -23.39 -2.80
N TYR A 184 3.87 -23.35 -1.70
CA TYR A 184 4.40 -22.89 -0.40
C TYR A 184 5.46 -23.86 0.16
N LEU A 185 5.27 -25.17 -0.01
CA LEU A 185 6.26 -26.19 0.36
C LEU A 185 7.57 -26.01 -0.41
N ASP A 186 7.50 -25.82 -1.71
CA ASP A 186 8.68 -25.67 -2.56
C ASP A 186 9.37 -24.33 -2.30
N ALA A 187 8.61 -23.26 -2.09
CA ALA A 187 9.14 -21.97 -1.67
C ALA A 187 9.86 -22.05 -0.31
N ALA A 188 9.29 -22.77 0.67
CA ALA A 188 9.94 -22.96 1.97
C ALA A 188 11.24 -23.75 1.84
N ARG A 189 11.26 -24.83 1.05
CA ARG A 189 12.49 -25.60 0.78
C ARG A 189 13.55 -24.76 0.10
N GLU A 190 13.16 -23.94 -0.87
CA GLU A 190 14.07 -23.06 -1.57
C GLU A 190 14.66 -21.99 -0.65
N MET A 191 13.81 -21.35 0.18
CA MET A 191 14.29 -20.37 1.15
C MET A 191 15.22 -21.00 2.19
N ALA A 192 14.90 -22.20 2.70
CA ALA A 192 15.75 -22.91 3.64
C ALA A 192 17.16 -23.24 3.08
N ARG A 193 17.31 -23.39 1.75
CA ARG A 193 18.62 -23.54 1.10
C ARG A 193 19.38 -22.22 0.95
N ARG A 194 18.68 -21.09 0.87
CA ARG A 194 19.26 -19.76 0.65
C ARG A 194 19.67 -19.05 1.93
N VAL A 195 19.05 -19.40 3.05
CA VAL A 195 19.29 -18.76 4.35
C VAL A 195 20.12 -19.66 5.26
N SER A 196 20.81 -19.05 6.22
CA SER A 196 21.56 -19.79 7.24
C SER A 196 20.60 -20.64 8.10
N GLN A 197 21.07 -21.83 8.48
CA GLN A 197 20.31 -22.76 9.34
C GLN A 197 20.81 -22.71 10.79
N PRO A 198 19.93 -22.93 11.79
CA PRO A 198 18.50 -23.18 11.66
C PRO A 198 17.70 -21.91 11.30
N CYS A 199 16.62 -22.06 10.53
CA CYS A 199 15.66 -20.98 10.26
C CYS A 199 14.23 -21.33 10.72
N THR A 200 13.47 -20.31 11.12
CA THR A 200 12.06 -20.44 11.51
C THR A 200 11.17 -19.70 10.53
N PHE A 201 10.07 -20.35 10.12
CA PHE A 201 9.06 -19.77 9.24
C PHE A 201 7.93 -19.14 10.05
N TYR A 202 7.59 -17.89 9.73
CA TYR A 202 6.49 -17.15 10.34
C TYR A 202 5.41 -16.94 9.29
N VAL A 203 4.26 -17.58 9.49
CA VAL A 203 3.17 -17.66 8.51
C VAL A 203 2.06 -16.69 8.90
N PHE A 204 1.83 -15.71 8.04
CA PHE A 204 0.76 -14.72 8.13
C PHE A 204 -0.34 -15.05 7.12
N SER A 205 -1.60 -14.86 7.49
CA SER A 205 -2.72 -15.16 6.61
C SER A 205 -3.92 -14.28 6.93
N ASP A 206 -4.78 -14.03 5.94
CA ASP A 206 -6.11 -13.50 6.19
C ASP A 206 -7.07 -14.54 6.79
N ASP A 207 -6.73 -15.83 6.64
CA ASP A 207 -7.36 -17.00 7.25
C ASP A 207 -6.30 -17.88 7.98
N PRO A 208 -5.91 -17.52 9.22
CA PRO A 208 -4.83 -18.20 9.94
C PRO A 208 -5.20 -19.61 10.39
N ASN A 209 -6.47 -19.86 10.73
CA ASN A 209 -6.94 -21.17 11.18
C ASN A 209 -6.80 -22.21 10.07
N TRP A 210 -7.28 -21.88 8.86
CA TRP A 210 -7.15 -22.80 7.73
C TRP A 210 -5.69 -23.12 7.44
N VAL A 211 -4.80 -22.13 7.51
CA VAL A 211 -3.38 -22.34 7.22
C VAL A 211 -2.71 -23.22 8.26
N ALA A 212 -3.04 -23.06 9.55
CA ALA A 212 -2.55 -23.93 10.61
C ALA A 212 -3.02 -25.38 10.45
N GLU A 213 -4.22 -25.60 9.91
CA GLU A 213 -4.79 -26.93 9.67
C GLU A 213 -4.31 -27.60 8.37
N ASN A 214 -3.75 -26.84 7.41
CA ASN A 214 -3.51 -27.36 6.05
C ASN A 214 -2.07 -27.18 5.54
N LEU A 215 -1.33 -26.18 6.00
CA LEU A 215 0.02 -25.90 5.50
C LEU A 215 1.08 -26.43 6.47
N TYR A 216 1.51 -27.67 6.28
CA TYR A 216 2.57 -28.29 7.08
C TYR A 216 3.93 -28.15 6.39
N LEU A 217 4.86 -27.39 6.99
CA LEU A 217 6.21 -27.24 6.46
C LEU A 217 7.18 -28.20 7.19
N PRO A 218 8.20 -28.75 6.51
CA PRO A 218 9.21 -29.62 7.13
C PRO A 218 10.27 -28.83 7.94
N PHE A 219 9.91 -27.64 8.45
CA PHE A 219 10.80 -26.70 9.15
C PHE A 219 10.09 -26.12 10.38
N PRO A 220 10.84 -25.60 11.38
CA PRO A 220 10.23 -24.86 12.50
C PRO A 220 9.30 -23.77 11.98
N THR A 221 8.05 -23.79 12.41
CA THR A 221 7.00 -22.91 11.88
C THR A 221 6.17 -22.30 13.02
N ARG A 222 5.77 -21.04 12.86
CA ARG A 222 4.84 -20.29 13.70
C ARG A 222 3.71 -19.76 12.84
N TYR A 223 2.47 -20.00 13.22
CA TYR A 223 1.29 -19.42 12.56
C TYR A 223 0.82 -18.22 13.37
N ILE A 224 0.80 -17.05 12.74
CA ILE A 224 0.48 -15.79 13.40
C ILE A 224 -1.00 -15.49 13.19
N GLY A 225 -1.78 -15.56 14.27
CA GLY A 225 -3.23 -15.30 14.26
C GLY A 225 -3.64 -13.93 14.78
N HIS A 226 -2.74 -13.20 15.43
CA HIS A 226 -3.02 -11.89 16.02
C HIS A 226 -3.24 -10.82 14.94
N LYS A 227 -4.25 -9.95 15.13
CA LYS A 227 -4.53 -8.78 14.30
C LYS A 227 -4.65 -7.56 15.22
N ASP A 228 -3.79 -6.56 15.01
CA ASP A 228 -3.87 -5.23 15.64
C ASP A 228 -4.99 -4.38 15.02
#